data_AF-A0A937X8L2-F1
#
_entry.id   AF-A0A937X8L2-F1
#
_cell.length_a   1.000
_cell.length_b   1.000
_cell.length_c   1.000
_cell.angle_alpha   90.00
_cell.angle_beta   90.00
_cell.angle_gamma   90.00
#
_symmetry.space_group_name_H-M   'P 1'
#
loop_
_entity.id
_entity.type
_entity.pdbx_description
1 polymer ?
#
loop_
_entity_poly.entity_id
_entity_poly.type
_entity_poly.pdbx_seq_one_letter_code
_entity_poly.pdbx_strand_id
1 'polypeptide(L)'
;MCRIIAFLCVAFLAPAGGAYASDVPDPDECTVEPCDAYGGVLTCPHGPGGAGPDQTAFTVTIRRFGQPLPGVWVEVVLLNASGHTVCPGAVLTGSTDEHGQASFNLAIGGCSPDGPAALRILGNSVVIRHYDRILSPDQDADGRVGLADFVLFGAGFGGSGLPCADYNNDGLASLADFVTFAACFGRECGE
;
A
#
# COMPACT_ATOMS: atom_id res chain seq x y z
N MET A 1 -8.37 42.49 60.08
CA MET A 1 -7.39 41.42 59.78
C MET A 1 -7.47 41.12 58.29
N CYS A 2 -6.56 41.67 57.48
CA CYS A 2 -6.55 41.52 56.02
C CYS A 2 -5.56 40.40 55.65
N ARG A 3 -6.02 39.35 54.97
CA ARG A 3 -5.18 38.21 54.54
C ARG A 3 -4.81 38.41 53.07
N ILE A 4 -3.51 38.59 52.82
CA ILE A 4 -2.92 38.64 51.48
C ILE A 4 -2.66 37.19 51.04
N ILE A 5 -3.34 36.73 49.99
CA ILE A 5 -3.13 35.43 49.36
C ILE A 5 -2.13 35.64 48.22
N ALA A 6 -0.92 35.12 48.36
CA ALA A 6 0.11 35.14 47.34
C ALA A 6 -0.18 34.05 46.29
N PHE A 7 -0.51 34.46 45.07
CA PHE A 7 -0.66 33.57 43.92
C PHE A 7 0.73 33.23 43.37
N LEU A 8 1.16 31.98 43.56
CA LEU A 8 2.37 31.43 42.97
C LEU A 8 2.09 31.08 41.49
N CYS A 9 2.55 31.92 40.56
CA CYS A 9 2.53 31.61 39.13
C CYS A 9 3.59 30.55 38.82
N VAL A 10 3.18 29.30 38.66
CA VAL A 10 4.01 28.25 38.05
C VAL A 10 4.03 28.50 36.56
N ALA A 11 5.13 29.07 36.06
CA ALA A 11 5.37 29.21 34.63
C ALA A 11 5.64 27.82 34.04
N PHE A 12 4.62 27.25 33.38
CA PHE A 12 4.78 26.09 32.50
C PHE A 12 5.63 26.54 31.30
N LEU A 13 6.91 26.17 31.31
CA LEU A 13 7.74 26.18 30.11
C LEU A 13 7.19 25.11 29.16
N ALA A 14 6.24 25.49 28.31
CA ALA A 14 5.90 24.68 27.16
C ALA A 14 7.17 24.59 26.29
N PRO A 15 7.63 23.38 25.92
CA PRO A 15 8.71 23.27 24.96
C PRO A 15 8.27 24.01 23.70
N ALA A 16 9.04 25.02 23.30
CA ALA A 16 8.86 25.67 22.02
C ALA A 16 9.00 24.58 20.97
N GLY A 17 7.85 24.13 20.43
CA GLY A 17 7.82 23.23 19.29
C GLY A 17 8.62 23.89 18.19
N GLY A 18 9.81 23.32 17.91
CA GLY A 18 10.61 23.75 16.78
C GLY A 18 9.71 23.73 15.56
N ALA A 19 9.70 24.84 14.82
CA ALA A 19 9.03 24.90 13.54
C ALA A 19 9.46 23.68 12.72
N TYR A 20 8.51 22.78 12.44
CA TYR A 20 8.71 21.59 11.64
C TYR A 20 9.52 21.97 10.40
N ALA A 21 10.77 21.50 10.34
CA ALA A 21 11.54 21.52 9.11
C ALA A 21 10.65 20.84 8.06
N SER A 22 10.20 21.60 7.06
CA SER A 22 8.95 21.30 6.31
C SER A 22 8.62 19.80 6.17
N ASP A 23 7.42 19.39 6.57
CA ASP A 23 6.92 18.01 6.52
C ASP A 23 6.64 17.51 5.09
N VAL A 24 7.49 17.94 4.15
CA VAL A 24 7.45 17.64 2.72
C VAL A 24 8.40 16.46 2.50
N PRO A 25 7.88 15.28 2.12
CA PRO A 25 8.69 14.12 1.76
C PRO A 25 9.72 14.43 0.67
N ASP A 26 10.88 13.78 0.73
CA ASP A 26 11.80 13.69 -0.40
C ASP A 26 11.55 12.38 -1.16
N PRO A 27 10.96 12.40 -2.37
CA PRO A 27 10.65 11.18 -3.11
C PRO A 27 11.86 10.26 -3.32
N ASP A 28 13.07 10.80 -3.48
CA ASP A 28 14.25 9.99 -3.77
C ASP A 28 14.71 9.16 -2.56
N GLU A 29 14.31 9.55 -1.35
CA GLU A 29 14.63 8.86 -0.11
C GLU A 29 13.49 8.00 0.46
N CYS A 30 12.29 8.11 -0.13
CA CYS A 30 11.16 7.26 0.25
C CYS A 30 11.33 5.86 -0.33
N THR A 31 10.76 4.84 0.30
CA THR A 31 10.73 3.46 -0.25
C THR A 31 9.37 2.83 -0.05
N VAL A 32 9.05 1.84 -0.86
CA VAL A 32 7.81 1.04 -0.73
C VAL A 32 8.19 -0.42 -0.92
N GLU A 33 8.36 -1.13 0.18
CA GLU A 33 8.83 -2.52 0.18
C GLU A 33 7.66 -3.49 0.42
N PRO A 34 7.58 -4.62 -0.32
CA PRO A 34 8.52 -5.08 -1.35
C PRO A 34 8.22 -4.54 -2.77
N CYS A 35 7.24 -3.67 -2.94
CA CYS A 35 6.75 -3.21 -4.25
C CYS A 35 7.84 -2.63 -5.17
N ASP A 36 8.81 -1.91 -4.64
CA ASP A 36 9.95 -1.37 -5.39
C ASP A 36 10.82 -2.47 -6.02
N ALA A 37 11.00 -3.60 -5.32
CA ALA A 37 11.78 -4.72 -5.84
C ALA A 37 11.06 -5.46 -6.97
N TYR A 38 9.73 -5.56 -6.87
CA TYR A 38 8.92 -6.20 -7.90
C TYR A 38 8.59 -5.24 -9.05
N GLY A 39 8.68 -3.92 -8.87
CA GLY A 39 8.22 -2.94 -9.86
C GLY A 39 6.71 -2.97 -10.03
N GLY A 40 5.96 -3.10 -8.94
CA GLY A 40 4.50 -3.16 -8.96
C GLY A 40 3.90 -3.41 -7.58
N VAL A 41 2.59 -3.25 -7.47
CA VAL A 41 1.85 -3.55 -6.24
C VAL A 41 1.07 -4.84 -6.42
N LEU A 42 1.26 -5.78 -5.49
CA LEU A 42 0.50 -7.01 -5.41
C LEU A 42 -0.62 -6.83 -4.38
N THR A 43 -1.85 -7.12 -4.79
CA THR A 43 -3.06 -6.99 -3.96
C THR A 43 -3.83 -8.30 -3.94
N CYS A 44 -4.84 -8.36 -3.08
CA CYS A 44 -5.69 -9.54 -2.96
C CYS A 44 -7.02 -9.15 -2.35
N PRO A 45 -8.17 -9.59 -2.89
CA PRO A 45 -9.45 -9.41 -2.23
C PRO A 45 -9.41 -9.97 -0.81
N HIS A 46 -10.01 -9.28 0.13
CA HIS A 46 -10.27 -9.79 1.47
C HIS A 46 -11.43 -9.04 2.11
N GLY A 47 -12.15 -9.75 2.98
CA GLY A 47 -13.35 -9.24 3.64
C GLY A 47 -13.08 -8.08 4.61
N PRO A 48 -14.13 -7.34 5.03
CA PRO A 48 -14.00 -6.27 6.00
C PRO A 48 -13.38 -6.77 7.30
N GLY A 49 -12.30 -6.12 7.75
CA GLY A 49 -11.58 -6.51 8.97
C GLY A 49 -10.77 -7.80 8.84
N GLY A 50 -10.74 -8.43 7.66
CA GLY A 50 -9.80 -9.50 7.35
C GLY A 50 -8.41 -8.95 7.07
N ALA A 51 -7.37 -9.65 7.50
CA ALA A 51 -6.03 -9.42 6.98
C ALA A 51 -5.91 -10.13 5.63
N GLY A 52 -5.48 -9.40 4.59
CA GLY A 52 -4.99 -10.01 3.37
C GLY A 52 -3.75 -10.87 3.65
N PRO A 53 -3.33 -11.73 2.72
CA PRO A 53 -2.10 -12.53 2.89
C PRO A 53 -0.87 -11.64 3.07
N ASP A 54 0.10 -12.09 3.87
CA ASP A 54 1.34 -11.35 4.16
C ASP A 54 2.10 -10.98 2.87
N GLN A 55 1.98 -11.80 1.81
CA GLN A 55 2.59 -11.56 0.50
C GLN A 55 2.10 -10.27 -0.18
N THR A 56 0.92 -9.78 0.21
CA THR A 56 0.28 -8.58 -0.36
C THR A 56 0.42 -7.34 0.53
N ALA A 57 1.05 -7.52 1.71
CA ALA A 57 1.37 -6.40 2.58
C ALA A 57 2.60 -5.66 2.08
N PHE A 58 2.61 -4.34 2.22
CA PHE A 58 3.77 -3.51 1.95
C PHE A 58 3.90 -2.37 2.95
N THR A 59 5.12 -1.86 3.08
CA THR A 59 5.45 -0.75 3.97
C THR A 59 6.01 0.41 3.16
N VAL A 60 5.39 1.56 3.33
CA VAL A 60 5.85 2.85 2.81
C VAL A 60 6.74 3.49 3.86
N THR A 61 8.00 3.76 3.52
CA THR A 61 8.92 4.54 4.36
C THR A 61 9.04 5.94 3.78
N ILE A 62 8.80 6.97 4.59
CA ILE A 62 8.88 8.37 4.21
C ILE A 62 10.02 9.05 4.94
N ARG A 63 10.93 9.66 4.16
CA ARG A 63 12.14 10.30 4.66
C ARG A 63 12.36 11.67 4.02
N ARG A 64 13.26 12.41 4.66
CA ARG A 64 13.86 13.64 4.13
C ARG A 64 15.25 13.85 4.74
N PHE A 65 16.25 14.08 3.89
CA PHE A 65 17.65 14.22 4.30
C PHE A 65 18.14 13.08 5.21
N GLY A 66 17.72 11.85 4.92
CA GLY A 66 17.96 10.61 5.66
C GLY A 66 17.13 10.43 6.93
N GLN A 67 16.39 11.46 7.37
CA GLN A 67 15.60 11.41 8.61
C GLN A 67 14.19 10.88 8.34
N PRO A 68 13.65 10.01 9.23
CA PRO A 68 12.25 9.58 9.12
C PRO A 68 11.31 10.76 9.39
N LEU A 69 10.19 10.80 8.66
CA LEU A 69 9.13 11.79 8.87
C LEU A 69 7.90 11.15 9.51
N PRO A 70 7.69 11.33 10.83
CA PRO A 70 6.51 10.79 11.52
C PRO A 70 5.25 11.62 11.25
N GLY A 71 4.08 10.98 11.34
CA GLY A 71 2.78 11.64 11.21
C GLY A 71 2.41 12.13 9.81
N VAL A 72 3.17 11.74 8.78
CA VAL A 72 2.88 12.08 7.38
C VAL A 72 1.63 11.31 6.94
N TRP A 73 0.67 12.01 6.36
CA TRP A 73 -0.52 11.39 5.78
C TRP A 73 -0.17 10.74 4.45
N VAL A 74 -0.38 9.43 4.35
CA VAL A 74 -0.09 8.61 3.18
C VAL A 74 -1.40 8.21 2.50
N GLU A 75 -1.48 8.41 1.20
CA GLU A 75 -2.64 8.06 0.38
C GLU A 75 -2.21 7.21 -0.82
N VAL A 76 -2.93 6.12 -1.05
CA VAL A 76 -2.81 5.25 -2.22
C VAL A 76 -3.94 5.57 -3.20
N VAL A 77 -3.58 6.04 -4.39
CA VAL A 77 -4.53 6.48 -5.42
C VAL A 77 -4.44 5.56 -6.63
N LEU A 78 -5.57 4.91 -6.95
CA LEU A 78 -5.75 4.15 -8.19
C LEU A 78 -6.12 5.12 -9.32
N LEU A 79 -5.31 5.18 -10.38
CA LEU A 79 -5.59 6.08 -11.51
C LEU A 79 -6.45 5.43 -12.60
N ASN A 80 -6.44 4.11 -12.69
CA ASN A 80 -7.28 3.35 -13.59
C ASN A 80 -8.12 2.34 -12.81
N ALA A 81 -9.34 2.74 -12.41
CA ALA A 81 -10.23 1.84 -11.69
C ALA A 81 -10.99 0.87 -12.61
N SER A 82 -11.07 1.14 -13.93
CA SER A 82 -11.74 0.24 -14.87
C SER A 82 -10.89 -1.00 -15.11
N GLY A 83 -11.20 -2.10 -14.42
CA GLY A 83 -10.40 -3.32 -14.41
C GLY A 83 -9.92 -3.71 -13.02
N HIS A 84 -10.28 -2.94 -11.99
CA HIS A 84 -10.02 -3.28 -10.60
C HIS A 84 -11.30 -3.24 -9.78
N THR A 85 -11.40 -4.16 -8.82
CA THR A 85 -12.50 -4.20 -7.84
C THR A 85 -11.93 -3.88 -6.48
N VAL A 86 -12.32 -2.74 -5.92
CA VAL A 86 -11.90 -2.33 -4.57
C VAL A 86 -12.91 -2.87 -3.57
N CYS A 87 -12.45 -3.74 -2.68
CA CYS A 87 -13.33 -4.36 -1.69
C CYS A 87 -13.85 -3.33 -0.66
N PRO A 88 -15.05 -3.55 -0.11
CA PRO A 88 -15.54 -2.76 1.02
C PRO A 88 -14.54 -2.79 2.19
N GLY A 89 -14.21 -1.61 2.70
CA GLY A 89 -13.27 -1.48 3.84
C GLY A 89 -11.79 -1.54 3.46
N ALA A 90 -11.44 -1.54 2.16
CA ALA A 90 -10.05 -1.38 1.73
C ALA A 90 -9.41 -0.12 2.35
N VAL A 91 -8.29 -0.29 3.03
CA VAL A 91 -7.55 0.80 3.68
C VAL A 91 -6.55 1.39 2.69
N LEU A 92 -6.91 2.49 2.04
CA LEU A 92 -6.07 3.20 1.07
C LEU A 92 -5.30 4.38 1.67
N THR A 93 -5.43 4.61 2.97
CA THR A 93 -4.84 5.76 3.66
C THR A 93 -4.28 5.36 5.01
N GLY A 94 -3.21 6.03 5.44
CA GLY A 94 -2.61 5.83 6.76
C GLY A 94 -1.74 7.01 7.17
N SER A 95 -1.16 6.96 8.37
CA SER A 95 -0.17 7.91 8.84
C SER A 95 1.13 7.19 9.20
N THR A 96 2.27 7.83 8.95
CA THR A 96 3.57 7.26 9.34
C THR A 96 3.78 7.28 10.86
N ASP A 97 4.45 6.26 11.38
CA ASP A 97 4.85 6.12 12.79
C ASP A 97 6.14 6.92 13.13
N GLU A 98 6.70 6.74 14.33
CA GLU A 98 7.96 7.40 14.74
C GLU A 98 9.19 7.06 13.86
N HIS A 99 9.12 5.98 13.09
CA HIS A 99 10.16 5.53 12.16
C HIS A 99 9.88 6.02 10.72
N GLY A 100 8.84 6.82 10.51
CA GLY A 100 8.43 7.28 9.18
C GLY A 100 7.79 6.19 8.34
N GLN A 101 7.21 5.15 8.96
CA GLN A 101 6.67 3.99 8.27
C GLN A 101 5.14 3.95 8.32
N ALA A 102 4.50 3.61 7.21
CA ALA A 102 3.08 3.30 7.12
C ALA A 102 2.89 1.96 6.40
N SER A 103 2.12 1.04 7.00
CA SER A 103 1.89 -0.30 6.45
C SER A 103 0.50 -0.43 5.84
N PHE A 104 0.44 -1.12 4.71
CA PHE A 104 -0.76 -1.31 3.92
C PHE A 104 -0.93 -2.78 3.54
N ASN A 105 -2.18 -3.18 3.34
CA ASN A 105 -2.56 -4.44 2.74
C ASN A 105 -3.85 -4.18 1.97
N LEU A 106 -3.75 -4.03 0.64
CA LEU A 106 -4.86 -3.50 -0.15
C LEU A 106 -5.83 -4.60 -0.56
N ALA A 107 -7.10 -4.43 -0.21
CA ALA A 107 -8.19 -5.33 -0.59
C ALA A 107 -8.68 -5.00 -2.01
N ILE A 108 -7.90 -5.38 -3.03
CA ILE A 108 -8.17 -5.04 -4.43
C ILE A 108 -8.04 -6.28 -5.33
N GLY A 109 -9.05 -6.49 -6.17
CA GLY A 109 -9.06 -7.41 -7.31
C GLY A 109 -8.65 -6.74 -8.62
N GLY A 110 -8.37 -7.54 -9.63
CA GLY A 110 -8.05 -7.13 -11.00
C GLY A 110 -6.57 -7.04 -11.31
N CYS A 111 -6.28 -6.76 -12.59
CA CYS A 111 -4.93 -6.66 -13.11
C CYS A 111 -4.76 -5.49 -14.08
N SER A 112 -3.71 -4.70 -13.90
CA SER A 112 -3.21 -3.71 -14.84
C SER A 112 -1.72 -3.97 -15.05
N PRO A 113 -1.31 -4.70 -16.10
CA PRO A 113 0.09 -5.11 -16.26
C PRO A 113 1.00 -4.01 -16.80
N ASP A 114 0.47 -3.11 -17.65
CA ASP A 114 1.25 -2.13 -18.42
C ASP A 114 0.49 -0.79 -18.59
N GLY A 115 -0.16 -0.30 -17.54
CA GLY A 115 -0.92 0.95 -17.58
C GLY A 115 -0.09 2.14 -17.12
N PRO A 116 -0.04 3.29 -17.83
CA PRO A 116 0.71 4.45 -17.35
C PRO A 116 0.17 4.89 -15.98
N ALA A 117 1.02 4.78 -14.96
CA ALA A 117 0.78 5.12 -13.56
C ALA A 117 -0.51 4.51 -12.99
N ALA A 118 -0.73 3.21 -13.13
CA ALA A 118 -1.89 2.51 -12.57
C ALA A 118 -2.16 2.87 -11.08
N LEU A 119 -1.11 3.04 -10.28
CA LEU A 119 -1.17 3.44 -8.87
C LEU A 119 -0.18 4.55 -8.54
N ARG A 120 -0.58 5.49 -7.68
CA ARG A 120 0.29 6.50 -7.05
C ARG A 120 0.23 6.38 -5.54
N ILE A 121 1.38 6.57 -4.90
CA ILE A 121 1.48 6.73 -3.45
C ILE A 121 1.92 8.16 -3.17
N LEU A 122 1.13 8.85 -2.36
CA LEU A 122 1.36 10.24 -1.98
C LEU A 122 1.64 10.33 -0.48
N GLY A 123 2.61 11.16 -0.09
CA GLY A 123 2.83 11.60 1.28
C GLY A 123 2.58 13.10 1.39
N ASN A 124 1.63 13.54 2.20
CA ASN A 124 1.20 14.96 2.29
C ASN A 124 0.97 15.60 0.90
N SER A 125 0.27 14.88 0.00
CA SER A 125 0.01 15.27 -1.40
C SER A 125 1.23 15.32 -2.35
N VAL A 126 2.44 14.96 -1.88
CA VAL A 126 3.62 14.79 -2.73
C VAL A 126 3.65 13.36 -3.25
N VAL A 127 3.76 13.16 -4.58
CA VAL A 127 3.95 11.82 -5.13
C VAL A 127 5.32 11.31 -4.73
N ILE A 128 5.35 10.25 -3.92
CA ILE A 128 6.60 9.61 -3.51
C ILE A 128 6.93 8.42 -4.40
N ARG A 129 5.91 7.70 -4.89
CA ARG A 129 6.06 6.58 -5.83
C ARG A 129 4.88 6.50 -6.80
N HIS A 130 5.13 5.92 -7.96
CA HIS A 130 4.11 5.47 -8.90
C HIS A 130 4.48 4.09 -9.41
N TYR A 131 3.45 3.29 -9.71
CA TYR A 131 3.61 1.99 -10.32
C TYR A 131 2.71 1.91 -11.53
N ASP A 132 3.26 1.40 -12.63
CA ASP A 132 2.51 1.12 -13.85
C ASP A 132 1.76 -0.22 -13.77
N ARG A 133 2.03 -0.99 -12.70
CA ARG A 133 1.51 -2.32 -12.51
C ARG A 133 0.85 -2.55 -11.15
N ILE A 134 -0.37 -3.07 -11.21
CA ILE A 134 -1.12 -3.58 -10.06
C ILE A 134 -1.59 -4.99 -10.44
N LEU A 135 -1.23 -5.98 -9.62
CA LEU A 135 -1.58 -7.38 -9.86
C LEU A 135 -2.41 -7.91 -8.70
N SER A 136 -3.39 -8.74 -9.03
CA SER A 136 -4.18 -9.48 -8.06
C SER A 136 -4.44 -10.91 -8.57
N PRO A 137 -4.42 -11.92 -7.68
CA PRO A 137 -4.92 -13.25 -8.00
C PRO A 137 -6.40 -13.31 -8.41
N ASP A 138 -7.21 -12.30 -8.08
CA ASP A 138 -8.55 -12.10 -8.66
C ASP A 138 -8.36 -11.39 -10.01
N GLN A 139 -8.19 -12.15 -11.09
CA GLN A 139 -7.76 -11.62 -12.38
C GLN A 139 -8.92 -11.07 -13.21
N ASP A 140 -10.14 -11.59 -13.01
CA ASP A 140 -11.34 -11.08 -13.67
C ASP A 140 -12.04 -9.95 -12.91
N ALA A 141 -11.50 -9.60 -11.72
CA ALA A 141 -11.98 -8.53 -10.86
C ALA A 141 -13.43 -8.75 -10.40
N ASP A 142 -13.86 -10.01 -10.19
CA ASP A 142 -15.20 -10.30 -9.65
C ASP A 142 -15.30 -10.12 -8.13
N GLY A 143 -14.19 -9.78 -7.48
CA GLY A 143 -14.09 -9.57 -6.04
C GLY A 143 -13.82 -10.87 -5.26
N ARG A 144 -13.50 -11.97 -5.96
CA ARG A 144 -13.21 -13.28 -5.39
C ARG A 144 -12.04 -13.93 -6.14
N VAL A 145 -11.26 -14.72 -5.42
CA VAL A 145 -10.19 -15.54 -5.99
C VAL A 145 -10.66 -16.98 -6.03
N GLY A 146 -10.98 -17.50 -7.21
CA GLY A 146 -11.60 -18.80 -7.40
C GLY A 146 -11.07 -19.59 -8.60
N LEU A 147 -11.90 -20.53 -9.06
CA LEU A 147 -11.53 -21.42 -10.17
C LEU A 147 -11.43 -20.66 -11.50
N ALA A 148 -12.24 -19.61 -11.69
CA ALA A 148 -12.15 -18.75 -12.89
C ALA A 148 -10.75 -18.12 -12.99
N ASP A 149 -10.27 -17.54 -11.89
CA ASP A 149 -8.93 -16.96 -11.82
C ASP A 149 -7.82 -18.00 -11.97
N PHE A 150 -8.00 -19.20 -11.41
CA PHE A 150 -7.02 -20.26 -11.58
C PHE A 150 -6.89 -20.68 -13.05
N VAL A 151 -7.99 -20.69 -13.80
CA VAL A 151 -7.95 -20.93 -15.26
C VAL A 151 -7.22 -19.80 -15.99
N LEU A 152 -7.44 -18.54 -15.59
CA LEU A 152 -6.73 -17.38 -16.16
C LEU A 152 -5.23 -17.43 -15.86
N PHE A 153 -4.84 -17.69 -14.61
CA PHE A 153 -3.45 -17.93 -14.21
C PHE A 153 -2.83 -19.10 -14.99
N GLY A 154 -3.56 -20.23 -15.09
CA GLY A 154 -3.11 -21.42 -15.78
C GLY A 154 -2.88 -21.23 -17.28
N ALA A 155 -3.59 -20.29 -17.92
CA ALA A 155 -3.36 -19.93 -19.32
C ALA A 155 -1.98 -19.28 -19.55
N GLY A 156 -1.36 -18.71 -18.50
CA GLY A 156 -0.05 -18.08 -18.55
C GLY A 156 1.09 -18.96 -18.04
N PHE A 157 0.76 -20.01 -17.28
CA PHE A 157 1.74 -20.81 -16.56
C PHE A 157 2.78 -21.47 -17.49
N GLY A 158 4.06 -21.27 -17.17
CA GLY A 158 5.19 -21.78 -17.95
C GLY A 158 5.46 -21.03 -19.25
N GLY A 159 4.70 -19.97 -19.54
CA GLY A 159 4.90 -19.09 -20.69
C GLY A 159 5.43 -17.72 -20.32
N SER A 160 6.00 -17.03 -21.30
CA SER A 160 6.23 -15.58 -21.28
C SER A 160 5.08 -14.92 -22.04
N GLY A 161 4.24 -14.10 -21.40
CA GLY A 161 3.23 -13.33 -22.14
C GLY A 161 1.88 -13.08 -21.47
N LEU A 162 1.62 -13.62 -20.28
CA LEU A 162 0.51 -13.15 -19.45
C LEU A 162 1.06 -12.35 -18.26
N PRO A 163 1.22 -11.03 -18.40
CA PRO A 163 1.82 -10.20 -17.35
C PRO A 163 0.98 -10.13 -16.06
N CYS A 164 -0.26 -10.64 -16.09
CA CYS A 164 -1.12 -10.76 -14.91
C CYS A 164 -0.83 -11.98 -14.02
N ALA A 165 0.02 -12.91 -14.48
CA ALA A 165 0.36 -14.14 -13.74
C ALA A 165 1.83 -14.19 -13.26
N ASP A 166 2.62 -13.16 -13.57
CA ASP A 166 4.01 -12.97 -13.13
C ASP A 166 4.02 -11.96 -11.96
N TYR A 167 3.76 -12.46 -10.76
CA TYR A 167 3.58 -11.64 -9.55
C TYR A 167 4.89 -11.17 -8.95
N ASN A 168 5.97 -11.93 -9.14
CA ASN A 168 7.31 -11.56 -8.66
C ASN A 168 8.13 -10.76 -9.70
N ASN A 169 7.59 -10.58 -10.91
CA ASN A 169 8.21 -9.88 -12.02
C ASN A 169 9.55 -10.47 -12.48
N ASP A 170 9.66 -11.79 -12.50
CA ASP A 170 10.86 -12.48 -12.98
C ASP A 170 10.82 -12.81 -14.48
N GLY A 171 9.71 -12.45 -15.15
CA GLY A 171 9.48 -12.64 -16.58
C GLY A 171 8.78 -13.94 -16.94
N LEU A 172 8.43 -14.79 -15.96
CA LEU A 172 7.75 -16.06 -16.17
C LEU A 172 6.65 -16.30 -15.13
N ALA A 173 5.47 -16.74 -15.57
CA ALA A 173 4.48 -17.27 -14.64
C ALA A 173 4.89 -18.69 -14.19
N SER A 174 5.43 -18.80 -12.99
CA SER A 174 6.11 -19.99 -12.49
C SER A 174 5.44 -20.58 -11.23
N LEU A 175 6.07 -21.60 -10.64
CA LEU A 175 5.62 -22.14 -9.35
C LEU A 175 5.71 -21.11 -8.22
N ALA A 176 6.64 -20.14 -8.30
CA ALA A 176 6.73 -19.07 -7.31
C ALA A 176 5.46 -18.20 -7.34
N ASP A 177 4.99 -17.86 -8.54
CA ASP A 177 3.75 -17.10 -8.73
C ASP A 177 2.52 -17.89 -8.32
N PHE A 178 2.54 -19.21 -8.53
CA PHE A 178 1.47 -20.08 -8.05
C PHE A 178 1.37 -20.07 -6.52
N VAL A 179 2.48 -19.99 -5.78
CA VAL A 179 2.44 -19.87 -4.31
C VAL A 179 1.75 -18.56 -3.90
N THR A 180 2.04 -17.47 -4.59
CA THR A 180 1.37 -16.18 -4.39
C THR A 180 -0.12 -16.26 -4.69
N PHE A 181 -0.50 -16.85 -5.82
CA PHE A 181 -1.90 -17.09 -6.18
C PHE A 181 -2.62 -17.94 -5.11
N ALA A 182 -2.01 -19.05 -4.69
CA ALA A 182 -2.58 -19.99 -3.74
C ALA A 182 -2.81 -19.37 -2.35
N ALA A 183 -1.96 -18.41 -1.94
CA ALA A 183 -2.15 -17.67 -0.68
C ALA A 183 -3.46 -16.85 -0.66
N CYS A 184 -3.94 -16.47 -1.84
CA CYS A 184 -5.18 -15.73 -2.05
C CYS A 184 -6.39 -16.61 -2.39
N PHE A 185 -6.20 -17.89 -2.68
CA PHE A 185 -7.30 -18.74 -3.16
C PHE A 185 -8.44 -18.86 -2.13
N GLY A 186 -9.67 -18.63 -2.59
CA GLY A 186 -10.87 -18.64 -1.76
C GLY A 186 -11.09 -17.35 -0.97
N ARG A 187 -10.24 -16.33 -1.13
CA ARG A 187 -10.50 -14.99 -0.57
C ARG A 187 -11.54 -14.26 -1.41
N GLU A 188 -12.28 -13.37 -0.76
CA GLU A 188 -13.32 -12.56 -1.37
C GLU A 188 -13.47 -11.24 -0.62
N CYS A 189 -14.03 -10.22 -1.26
CA CYS A 189 -14.21 -8.88 -0.69
C CYS A 189 -15.12 -8.80 0.54
N GLY A 190 -15.85 -9.87 0.86
CA GLY A 190 -16.90 -9.89 1.89
C GLY A 190 -18.11 -9.03 1.53
N GLU A 191 -19.30 -9.43 2.00
CA GLU A 191 -20.49 -8.56 1.98
C GLU A 191 -20.46 -7.54 3.14
#